data_AF-A0A963CKS6-F1
#
_entry.id   AF-A0A963CKS6-F1
#
_cell.length_a   1.000
_cell.length_b   1.000
_cell.length_c   1.000
_cell.angle_alpha   90.00
_cell.angle_beta   90.00
_cell.angle_gamma   90.00
#
_symmetry.space_group_name_H-M   'P 1'
#
loop_
_entity.id
_entity.type
_entity.pdbx_description
1 polymer ?
#
loop_
_entity_poly.entity_id
_entity_poly.type
_entity_poly.pdbx_seq_one_letter_code
_entity_poly.pdbx_strand_id
1 'polypeptide(L)'
;SDLSALASAINQRSGSTGITADVTTAGAMKLTSSEGYDIKIENFEHSAAVTDPSGVSAAQKTINATGINGSAVTLQDGGTVSEGGHLDSTVVAGKVTFGSVDGPFTVSSDVVNSTGGVLNTTASGESVASAKNKLSQVDISTAEGAQNALDVVDAALAQVNSIRSDLGAIQNRFVSTIRNLGVSVENFSASRSRIQDADFASETAALSRAQILQQAGVAMVAQANSIPQGVLALLQ
;
A
#
# COMPACT_ATOMS: atom_id res chain seq x y z
N SER A 1 46.32 -9.16 11.60
CA SER A 1 46.24 -8.44 12.89
C SER A 1 45.02 -8.96 13.61
N ASP A 2 45.18 -9.44 14.84
CA ASP A 2 44.05 -9.88 15.66
C ASP A 2 43.29 -8.64 16.17
N LEU A 3 42.03 -8.48 15.78
CA LEU A 3 41.17 -7.35 16.15
C LEU A 3 40.28 -7.66 17.38
N SER A 4 40.40 -8.86 17.96
CA SER A 4 39.56 -9.32 19.08
C SER A 4 39.69 -8.44 20.33
N ALA A 5 40.90 -7.97 20.62
CA ALA A 5 41.17 -7.07 21.75
C ALA A 5 40.49 -5.71 21.56
N LEU A 6 40.53 -5.15 20.35
CA LEU A 6 39.86 -3.90 20.02
C LEU A 6 38.33 -4.05 20.07
N ALA A 7 37.78 -5.14 19.51
CA ALA A 7 36.36 -5.44 19.57
C ALA A 7 35.87 -5.57 21.03
N SER A 8 36.64 -6.23 21.90
CA SER A 8 36.32 -6.33 23.32
C SER A 8 36.34 -4.98 24.02
N ALA A 9 37.32 -4.12 23.72
CA ALA A 9 37.40 -2.76 24.28
C ALA A 9 36.20 -1.90 23.87
N ILE A 10 35.75 -2.00 22.61
CA ILE A 10 34.54 -1.30 22.12
C ILE A 10 33.30 -1.86 22.84
N ASN A 11 33.17 -3.18 22.94
CA ASN A 11 32.02 -3.82 23.59
C ASN A 11 31.93 -3.48 25.09
N GLN A 12 33.06 -3.26 25.79
CA GLN A 12 33.04 -2.79 27.19
C GLN A 12 32.45 -1.37 27.34
N ARG A 13 32.50 -0.56 26.29
CA ARG A 13 31.91 0.79 26.24
C ARG A 13 30.56 0.82 25.52
N SER A 14 30.01 -0.34 25.16
CA SER A 14 28.72 -0.46 24.46
C SER A 14 27.58 0.14 25.27
N GLY A 15 27.60 0.01 26.60
CA GLY A 15 26.55 0.58 27.48
C GLY A 15 26.44 2.11 27.46
N SER A 16 27.50 2.83 27.06
CA SER A 16 27.47 4.29 26.92
C SER A 16 27.38 4.77 25.46
N THR A 17 27.74 3.92 24.50
CA THR A 17 27.82 4.29 23.08
C THR A 17 26.70 3.69 22.23
N GLY A 18 26.02 2.64 22.70
CA GLY A 18 25.02 1.89 21.92
C GLY A 18 25.61 1.08 20.76
N ILE A 19 26.94 0.99 20.64
CA ILE A 19 27.64 0.34 19.53
C ILE A 19 28.18 -1.01 20.00
N THR A 20 28.01 -2.04 19.17
CA THR A 20 28.60 -3.37 19.35
C THR A 20 29.57 -3.67 18.22
N ALA A 21 30.64 -4.39 18.51
CA ALA A 21 31.69 -4.76 17.57
C ALA A 21 31.81 -6.29 17.46
N ASP A 22 31.84 -6.79 16.23
CA ASP A 22 32.07 -8.20 15.89
C ASP A 22 33.25 -8.32 14.92
N VAL A 23 34.08 -9.36 15.07
CA VAL A 23 35.23 -9.61 14.19
C VAL A 23 34.84 -10.69 13.20
N THR A 24 34.74 -10.30 11.94
CA THR A 24 34.44 -11.22 10.84
C THR A 24 35.60 -12.19 10.60
N THR A 25 35.28 -13.37 10.06
CA THR A 25 36.28 -14.39 9.68
C THR A 25 37.28 -13.91 8.61
N ALA A 26 36.97 -12.82 7.91
CA ALA A 26 37.83 -12.16 6.92
C ALA A 26 38.82 -11.16 7.54
N GLY A 27 38.84 -10.99 8.87
CA GLY A 27 39.75 -10.06 9.54
C GLY A 27 39.31 -8.60 9.49
N ALA A 28 38.03 -8.32 9.20
CA ALA A 28 37.42 -7.00 9.30
C ALA A 28 36.53 -6.91 10.55
N MET A 29 36.40 -5.72 11.12
CA MET A 29 35.48 -5.45 12.24
C MET A 29 34.16 -4.89 11.72
N LYS A 30 33.04 -5.47 12.17
CA LYS A 30 31.70 -4.96 11.94
C LYS A 30 31.22 -4.22 13.19
N LEU A 31 30.97 -2.92 13.05
CA LEU A 31 30.30 -2.12 14.08
C LEU A 31 28.80 -2.08 13.80
N THR A 32 27.98 -2.31 14.82
CA THR A 32 26.52 -2.28 14.71
C THR A 32 25.95 -1.42 15.83
N SER A 33 25.16 -0.40 15.45
CA SER A 33 24.32 0.38 16.35
C SER A 33 22.94 -0.26 16.41
N SER A 34 22.49 -0.69 17.59
CA SER A 34 21.18 -1.34 17.76
C SER A 34 20.01 -0.38 17.58
N GLU A 35 20.25 0.91 17.76
CA GLU A 35 19.24 1.98 17.69
C GLU A 35 19.26 2.70 16.33
N GLY A 36 20.17 2.31 15.42
CA GLY A 36 20.25 2.87 14.08
C GLY A 36 20.87 4.27 14.00
N TYR A 37 21.45 4.77 15.10
CA TYR A 37 22.19 6.04 15.11
C TYR A 37 23.48 5.99 14.30
N ASP A 38 23.92 7.17 13.88
CA ASP A 38 25.21 7.37 13.21
C ASP A 38 26.37 6.87 14.08
N ILE A 39 27.32 6.19 13.45
CA ILE A 39 28.57 5.78 14.09
C ILE A 39 29.64 6.80 13.71
N LYS A 40 30.07 7.60 14.69
CA LYS A 40 31.17 8.55 14.52
C LYS A 40 32.48 7.90 14.96
N ILE A 41 33.49 7.97 14.11
CA ILE A 41 34.88 7.64 14.43
C ILE A 41 35.63 8.97 14.39
N GLU A 42 36.21 9.36 15.51
CA GLU A 42 36.94 10.63 15.64
C GLU A 42 38.38 10.33 16.07
N ASN A 43 39.34 11.10 15.53
CA ASN A 43 40.75 11.05 15.90
C ASN A 43 41.34 9.64 15.86
N PHE A 44 41.28 8.99 14.70
CA PHE A 44 41.94 7.71 14.51
C PHE A 44 43.45 7.82 14.77
N GLU A 45 43.92 7.10 15.79
CA GLU A 45 45.33 6.98 16.15
C GLU A 45 45.78 5.51 16.10
N HIS A 46 47.01 5.28 15.66
CA HIS A 46 47.64 3.98 15.52
C HIS A 46 49.07 4.03 16.08
N SER A 47 49.35 3.21 17.10
CA SER A 47 50.64 3.19 17.82
C SER A 47 51.91 3.01 16.97
N ALA A 48 51.78 2.44 15.77
CA ALA A 48 52.87 2.29 14.80
C ALA A 48 52.95 3.39 13.73
N ALA A 49 52.10 4.42 13.80
CA ALA A 49 52.20 5.59 12.95
C ALA A 49 53.30 6.53 13.48
N VAL A 50 53.97 7.23 12.57
CA VAL A 50 55.02 8.21 12.93
C VAL A 50 54.59 9.55 12.36
N THR A 51 54.37 10.54 13.22
CA THR A 51 54.16 11.93 12.81
C THR A 51 55.54 12.55 12.57
N ASP A 52 55.98 12.62 11.32
CA ASP A 52 57.24 13.29 10.97
C ASP A 52 57.02 14.83 10.88
N PRO A 53 57.69 15.65 11.70
CA PRO A 53 57.67 17.11 11.54
C PRO A 53 58.37 17.60 10.26
N SER A 54 59.11 16.72 9.56
CA SER A 54 60.04 17.04 8.47
C SER A 54 59.55 16.67 7.06
N GLY A 55 58.38 16.04 6.92
CA GLY A 55 57.75 15.79 5.62
C GLY A 55 58.34 14.67 4.75
N VAL A 56 59.10 13.72 5.31
CA VAL A 56 59.63 12.57 4.56
C VAL A 56 58.84 11.30 4.90
N SER A 57 57.89 10.94 4.01
CA SER A 57 57.11 9.68 3.99
C SER A 57 56.97 8.96 5.33
N ALA A 58 56.08 9.50 6.17
CA ALA A 58 55.64 8.87 7.40
C ALA A 58 55.17 7.43 7.18
N ALA A 59 55.38 6.57 8.17
CA ALA A 59 54.77 5.24 8.22
C ALA A 59 53.26 5.39 8.42
N GLN A 60 52.54 5.70 7.34
CA GLN A 60 51.10 5.88 7.33
C GLN A 60 50.40 4.57 7.67
N LYS A 61 49.50 4.63 8.64
CA LYS A 61 48.58 3.52 8.94
C LYS A 61 47.19 3.96 8.61
N THR A 62 46.51 3.12 7.85
CA THR A 62 45.16 3.40 7.38
C THR A 62 44.19 2.33 7.84
N ILE A 63 42.95 2.74 8.10
CA ILE A 63 41.82 1.83 8.21
C ILE A 63 40.74 2.28 7.24
N ASN A 64 40.04 1.33 6.65
CA ASN A 64 38.93 1.63 5.75
C ASN A 64 37.64 1.45 6.52
N ALA A 65 36.90 2.54 6.70
CA ALA A 65 35.55 2.53 7.25
C ALA A 65 34.55 2.50 6.08
N THR A 66 33.70 1.48 6.05
CA THR A 66 32.69 1.33 5.00
C THR A 66 31.31 1.26 5.65
N GLY A 67 30.41 2.15 5.24
CA GLY A 67 28.99 2.09 5.60
C GLY A 67 28.22 1.08 4.75
N ILE A 68 26.92 0.91 5.05
CA ILE A 68 26.06 -0.10 4.41
C ILE A 68 25.94 0.06 2.88
N ASN A 69 26.11 1.29 2.35
CA ASN A 69 26.09 1.58 0.91
C ASN A 69 27.07 2.71 0.51
N GLY A 70 28.11 2.96 1.32
CA GLY A 70 29.06 4.05 1.08
C GLY A 70 30.36 3.58 0.44
N SER A 71 31.01 4.44 -0.34
CA SER A 71 32.43 4.26 -0.67
C SER A 71 33.25 4.22 0.61
N ALA A 72 34.25 3.35 0.65
CA ALA A 72 35.13 3.24 1.82
C ALA A 72 35.84 4.59 2.07
N VAL A 73 35.72 5.10 3.29
CA VAL A 73 36.48 6.25 3.76
C VAL A 73 37.77 5.73 4.38
N THR A 74 38.91 6.12 3.81
CA THR A 74 40.23 5.77 4.33
C THR A 74 40.57 6.73 5.46
N LEU A 75 40.54 6.25 6.70
CA LEU A 75 41.08 6.97 7.83
C LEU A 75 42.59 6.79 7.87
N GLN A 76 43.33 7.85 8.14
CA GLN A 76 44.78 7.82 8.15
C GLN A 76 45.35 8.46 9.41
N ASP A 77 46.28 7.74 10.04
CA ASP A 77 47.16 8.28 11.08
C ASP A 77 48.61 8.41 10.56
N GLY A 78 49.25 9.52 10.92
CA GLY A 78 50.63 9.87 10.58
C GLY A 78 50.85 10.26 9.11
N GLY A 79 50.61 11.54 8.76
CA GLY A 79 50.91 12.09 7.43
C GLY A 79 50.69 13.61 7.35
N THR A 80 51.32 14.28 6.38
CA THR A 80 51.08 15.70 6.09
C THR A 80 49.81 15.84 5.26
N VAL A 81 48.74 16.40 5.82
CA VAL A 81 47.54 16.73 5.05
C VAL A 81 47.79 18.01 4.24
N SER A 82 47.76 17.88 2.92
CA SER A 82 47.75 19.04 2.01
C SER A 82 46.40 19.73 2.19
N GLU A 83 46.42 20.96 2.69
CA GLU A 83 45.28 21.86 2.91
C GLU A 83 44.09 21.26 3.71
N GLY A 84 44.14 21.40 5.03
CA GLY A 84 42.96 21.73 5.84
C GLY A 84 41.95 20.63 6.17
N GLY A 85 42.13 19.38 5.75
CA GLY A 85 41.26 18.27 6.13
C GLY A 85 42.01 17.20 6.93
N HIS A 86 41.70 17.04 8.22
CA HIS A 86 42.14 15.85 8.97
C HIS A 86 41.38 14.62 8.43
N LEU A 87 42.10 13.63 7.90
CA LEU A 87 41.54 12.37 7.40
C LEU A 87 41.43 11.31 8.51
N ASP A 88 41.44 11.73 9.78
CA ASP A 88 41.43 10.85 10.94
C ASP A 88 40.01 10.58 11.47
N SER A 89 38.99 11.23 10.90
CA SER A 89 37.62 11.20 11.38
C SER A 89 36.61 10.93 10.27
N THR A 90 35.56 10.17 10.58
CA THR A 90 34.45 9.90 9.65
C THR A 90 33.15 9.62 10.40
N VAL A 91 32.02 9.87 9.73
CA VAL A 91 30.69 9.53 10.22
C VAL A 91 30.07 8.52 9.27
N VAL A 92 29.72 7.36 9.78
CA VAL A 92 28.91 6.37 9.08
C VAL A 92 27.46 6.59 9.47
N ALA A 93 26.68 7.14 8.54
CA ALA A 93 25.28 7.45 8.78
C ALA A 93 24.43 6.20 9.05
N GLY A 94 23.41 6.37 9.89
CA GLY A 94 22.38 5.37 10.14
C GLY A 94 21.55 5.04 8.90
N LYS A 95 20.82 3.91 8.95
CA LYS A 95 19.92 3.47 7.87
C LYS A 95 18.49 3.92 8.19
N VAL A 96 17.92 4.77 7.34
CA VAL A 96 16.46 5.02 7.32
C VAL A 96 15.85 4.20 6.19
N THR A 97 14.89 3.35 6.52
CA THR A 97 14.16 2.54 5.54
C THR A 97 12.75 3.07 5.39
N PHE A 98 12.36 3.41 4.16
CA PHE A 98 11.01 3.82 3.83
C PHE A 98 10.26 2.65 3.19
N GLY A 99 9.05 2.37 3.65
CA GLY A 99 8.17 1.34 3.11
C GLY A 99 6.82 1.91 2.72
N SER A 100 6.26 1.44 1.61
CA SER A 100 4.91 1.77 1.16
C SER A 100 4.21 0.51 0.67
N VAL A 101 2.95 0.36 1.05
CA VAL A 101 2.10 -0.77 0.65
C VAL A 101 1.31 -0.49 -0.64
N ASP A 102 1.07 0.79 -0.94
CA ASP A 102 0.08 1.22 -1.95
C ASP A 102 0.69 1.78 -3.23
N GLY A 103 2.02 1.75 -3.38
CA GLY A 103 2.67 2.13 -4.63
C GLY A 103 4.06 2.74 -4.48
N PRO A 104 4.69 3.10 -5.61
CA PRO A 104 5.97 3.78 -5.60
C PRO A 104 5.82 5.18 -4.99
N PHE A 105 6.78 5.53 -4.15
CA PHE A 105 6.98 6.86 -3.61
C PHE A 105 8.36 7.39 -4.03
N THR A 106 8.49 8.71 -4.02
CA THR A 106 9.77 9.39 -4.24
C THR A 106 10.12 10.20 -2.99
N VAL A 107 11.38 10.20 -2.61
CA VAL A 107 11.92 11.04 -1.54
C VAL A 107 13.03 11.90 -2.13
N SER A 108 13.06 13.18 -1.76
CA SER A 108 14.10 14.12 -2.16
C SER A 108 14.77 14.75 -0.94
N SER A 109 16.01 15.19 -1.10
CA SER A 109 16.72 15.98 -0.10
C SER A 109 17.35 17.21 -0.73
N ASP A 110 17.32 18.32 -0.01
CA ASP A 110 18.06 19.52 -0.39
C ASP A 110 19.57 19.40 -0.09
N VAL A 111 19.97 18.41 0.71
CA VAL A 111 21.37 18.15 1.07
C VAL A 111 21.89 16.95 0.27
N VAL A 112 22.97 17.17 -0.47
CA VAL A 112 23.65 16.13 -1.27
C VAL A 112 24.38 15.14 -0.36
N ASN A 113 24.47 13.87 -0.77
CA ASN A 113 25.15 12.83 0.02
C ASN A 113 26.59 13.21 0.40
N SER A 114 27.35 13.81 -0.52
CA SER A 114 28.74 14.25 -0.30
C SER A 114 28.89 15.29 0.82
N THR A 115 27.83 15.99 1.17
CA THR A 115 27.79 17.01 2.22
C THR A 115 27.12 16.49 3.51
N GLY A 116 26.93 15.17 3.62
CA GLY A 116 26.30 14.52 4.77
C GLY A 116 24.79 14.30 4.63
N GLY A 117 24.26 14.31 3.41
CA GLY A 117 22.87 13.93 3.15
C GLY A 117 22.60 12.44 3.40
N VAL A 118 21.48 12.10 4.04
CA VAL A 118 21.07 10.71 4.33
C VAL A 118 20.68 9.92 3.08
N LEU A 119 20.26 10.61 2.01
CA LEU A 119 19.86 10.01 0.74
C LEU A 119 21.06 9.95 -0.21
N ASN A 120 21.17 8.87 -0.98
CA ASN A 120 22.21 8.70 -2.00
C ASN A 120 21.86 9.53 -3.25
N THR A 121 21.98 10.86 -3.16
CA THR A 121 21.73 11.81 -4.24
C THR A 121 23.02 12.49 -4.68
N THR A 122 23.11 12.83 -5.97
CA THR A 122 24.28 13.51 -6.56
C THR A 122 24.07 15.02 -6.70
N ALA A 123 22.83 15.49 -6.70
CA ALA A 123 22.50 16.91 -6.67
C ALA A 123 21.36 17.23 -5.68
N SER A 124 21.28 18.50 -5.28
CA SER A 124 20.24 19.01 -4.39
C SER A 124 18.87 18.93 -5.07
N GLY A 125 17.87 18.41 -4.36
CA GLY A 125 16.51 18.24 -4.89
C GLY A 125 16.33 17.02 -5.80
N GLU A 126 17.35 16.17 -5.98
CA GLU A 126 17.16 14.91 -6.70
C GLU A 126 16.23 13.96 -5.95
N SER A 127 15.35 13.31 -6.72
CA SER A 127 14.39 12.36 -6.20
C SER A 127 14.93 10.94 -6.30
N VAL A 128 14.98 10.25 -5.17
CA VAL A 128 15.23 8.81 -5.09
C VAL A 128 13.88 8.10 -5.15
N ALA A 129 13.67 7.31 -6.20
CA ALA A 129 12.47 6.49 -6.34
C ALA A 129 12.59 5.19 -5.55
N SER A 130 11.48 4.69 -5.01
CA SER A 130 11.46 3.41 -4.32
C SER A 130 11.70 2.25 -5.30
N ALA A 131 12.51 1.29 -4.86
CA ALA A 131 12.67 0.00 -5.52
C ALA A 131 11.50 -0.92 -5.17
N LYS A 132 10.96 -1.63 -6.17
CA LYS A 132 9.93 -2.65 -5.95
C LYS A 132 10.59 -3.96 -5.51
N ASN A 133 10.56 -4.24 -4.21
CA ASN A 133 10.96 -5.55 -3.69
C ASN A 133 9.83 -6.55 -3.95
N LYS A 134 10.06 -7.51 -4.86
CA LYS A 134 9.11 -8.59 -5.12
C LYS A 134 9.31 -9.71 -4.10
N LEU A 135 8.23 -10.34 -3.66
CA LEU A 135 8.29 -11.54 -2.82
C LEU A 135 9.16 -12.65 -3.43
N SER A 136 9.20 -12.76 -4.76
CA SER A 136 10.04 -13.74 -5.47
C SER A 136 11.55 -13.46 -5.41
N GLN A 137 11.97 -12.28 -4.94
CA GLN A 137 13.37 -11.86 -4.85
C GLN A 137 13.86 -11.80 -3.40
N VAL A 138 12.99 -12.14 -2.44
CA VAL A 138 13.33 -12.17 -1.03
C VAL A 138 14.15 -13.42 -0.74
N ASP A 139 15.32 -13.23 -0.14
CA ASP A 139 16.16 -14.30 0.39
C ASP A 139 16.16 -14.25 1.92
N ILE A 140 15.89 -15.38 2.57
CA ILE A 140 15.85 -15.54 4.03
C ILE A 140 17.13 -16.16 4.60
N SER A 141 18.14 -16.39 3.76
CA SER A 141 19.42 -17.01 4.16
C SER A 141 20.20 -16.18 5.18
N THR A 142 19.91 -14.88 5.26
CA THR A 142 20.52 -13.93 6.20
C THR A 142 19.48 -13.31 7.12
N ALA A 143 19.89 -12.86 8.31
CA ALA A 143 18.99 -12.19 9.25
C ALA A 143 18.40 -10.89 8.66
N GLU A 144 19.19 -10.12 7.90
CA GLU A 144 18.69 -8.92 7.21
C GLU A 144 17.68 -9.30 6.11
N GLY A 145 17.97 -10.34 5.33
CA GLY A 145 17.06 -10.85 4.32
C GLY A 145 15.73 -11.33 4.91
N ALA A 146 15.76 -12.01 6.06
CA ALA A 146 14.57 -12.43 6.79
C ALA A 146 13.75 -11.26 7.32
N GLN A 147 14.38 -10.18 7.82
CA GLN A 147 13.66 -8.99 8.25
C GLN A 147 12.99 -8.28 7.06
N ASN A 148 13.70 -8.12 5.96
CA ASN A 148 13.14 -7.57 4.72
C ASN A 148 11.99 -8.44 4.18
N ALA A 149 12.06 -9.77 4.39
CA ALA A 149 10.99 -10.69 4.03
C ALA A 149 9.69 -10.39 4.77
N LEU A 150 9.78 -10.14 6.08
CA LEU A 150 8.63 -9.79 6.91
C LEU A 150 7.97 -8.52 6.40
N ASP A 151 8.76 -7.48 6.12
CA ASP A 151 8.23 -6.20 5.62
C ASP A 151 7.50 -6.37 4.27
N VAL A 152 8.05 -7.17 3.35
CA VAL A 152 7.43 -7.45 2.05
C VAL A 152 6.13 -8.26 2.23
N VAL A 153 6.10 -9.23 3.14
CA VAL A 153 4.91 -10.04 3.42
C VAL A 153 3.82 -9.19 4.08
N ASP A 154 4.17 -8.34 5.04
CA ASP A 154 3.22 -7.44 5.69
C ASP A 154 2.60 -6.47 4.69
N ALA A 155 3.41 -5.92 3.78
CA ALA A 155 2.90 -5.09 2.69
C ALA A 155 1.95 -5.86 1.76
N ALA A 156 2.28 -7.09 1.39
CA ALA A 156 1.43 -7.93 0.56
C ALA A 156 0.11 -8.29 1.28
N LEU A 157 0.15 -8.57 2.57
CA LEU A 157 -1.04 -8.83 3.39
C LEU A 157 -1.93 -7.59 3.50
N ALA A 158 -1.34 -6.41 3.70
CA ALA A 158 -2.07 -5.15 3.71
C ALA A 158 -2.81 -4.93 2.38
N GLN A 159 -2.16 -5.19 1.24
CA GLN A 159 -2.77 -5.10 -0.08
C GLN A 159 -3.95 -6.07 -0.24
N VAL A 160 -3.77 -7.34 0.16
CA VAL A 160 -4.86 -8.35 0.11
C VAL A 160 -6.04 -7.93 0.99
N ASN A 161 -5.78 -7.40 2.18
CA ASN A 161 -6.81 -6.93 3.09
C ASN A 161 -7.57 -5.72 2.52
N SER A 162 -6.87 -4.79 1.87
CA SER A 162 -7.47 -3.66 1.17
C SER A 162 -8.44 -4.14 0.06
N ILE A 163 -7.98 -5.05 -0.80
CA ILE A 163 -8.83 -5.66 -1.84
C ILE A 163 -10.05 -6.36 -1.22
N ARG A 164 -9.87 -7.13 -0.14
CA ARG A 164 -11.00 -7.79 0.55
C ARG A 164 -12.00 -6.79 1.12
N SER A 165 -11.52 -5.68 1.68
CA SER A 165 -12.36 -4.58 2.16
C SER A 165 -13.21 -3.99 1.04
N ASP A 166 -12.60 -3.70 -0.11
CA ASP A 166 -13.30 -3.17 -1.28
C ASP A 166 -14.34 -4.15 -1.82
N LEU A 167 -13.99 -5.44 -1.90
CA LEU A 167 -14.94 -6.49 -2.28
C LEU A 167 -16.11 -6.57 -1.29
N GLY A 168 -15.85 -6.43 0.02
CA GLY A 168 -16.90 -6.38 1.05
C GLY A 168 -17.82 -5.17 0.89
N ALA A 169 -17.26 -3.99 0.58
CA ALA A 169 -18.03 -2.79 0.29
C ALA A 169 -18.92 -2.97 -0.96
N ILE A 170 -18.38 -3.56 -2.02
CA ILE A 170 -19.12 -3.90 -3.25
C ILE A 170 -20.25 -4.88 -2.95
N GLN A 171 -20.00 -5.91 -2.13
CA GLN A 171 -21.04 -6.86 -1.71
C GLN A 171 -22.17 -6.15 -0.96
N ASN A 172 -21.85 -5.26 -0.01
CA ASN A 172 -22.87 -4.46 0.70
C ASN A 172 -23.70 -3.61 -0.26
N ARG A 173 -23.05 -2.99 -1.26
CA ARG A 173 -23.74 -2.22 -2.29
C ARG A 173 -24.67 -3.11 -3.13
N PHE A 174 -24.23 -4.29 -3.56
CA PHE A 174 -25.09 -5.24 -4.29
C PHE A 174 -26.29 -5.68 -3.45
N VAL A 175 -26.08 -6.02 -2.19
CA VAL A 175 -27.18 -6.41 -1.28
C VAL A 175 -28.19 -5.26 -1.13
N SER A 176 -27.72 -4.02 -1.00
CA SER A 176 -28.59 -2.83 -0.94
C SER A 176 -29.39 -2.63 -2.24
N THR A 177 -28.71 -2.72 -3.39
CA THR A 177 -29.35 -2.61 -4.71
C THR A 177 -30.38 -3.70 -4.94
N ILE A 178 -30.08 -4.95 -4.54
CA ILE A 178 -31.03 -6.08 -4.65
C ILE A 178 -32.27 -5.81 -3.81
N ARG A 179 -32.12 -5.35 -2.56
CA ARG A 179 -33.27 -5.01 -1.70
C ARG A 179 -34.12 -3.89 -2.30
N ASN A 180 -33.49 -2.82 -2.80
CA ASN A 180 -34.19 -1.71 -3.45
C ASN A 180 -34.93 -2.17 -4.72
N LEU A 181 -34.29 -3.01 -5.54
CA LEU A 181 -34.89 -3.56 -6.74
C LEU A 181 -36.06 -4.50 -6.41
N GLY A 182 -35.94 -5.31 -5.35
CA GLY A 182 -37.03 -6.17 -4.88
C GLY A 182 -38.27 -5.37 -4.47
N VAL A 183 -38.11 -4.27 -3.74
CA VAL A 183 -39.22 -3.36 -3.40
C VAL A 183 -39.82 -2.73 -4.65
N SER A 184 -38.99 -2.33 -5.62
CA SER A 184 -39.48 -1.77 -6.89
C SER A 184 -40.28 -2.78 -7.70
N VAL A 185 -39.83 -4.04 -7.76
CA VAL A 185 -40.55 -5.13 -8.44
C VAL A 185 -41.90 -5.40 -7.77
N GLU A 186 -41.96 -5.42 -6.44
CA GLU A 186 -43.22 -5.59 -5.70
C GLU A 186 -44.21 -4.46 -6.02
N ASN A 187 -43.76 -3.21 -5.98
CA ASN A 187 -44.58 -2.04 -6.31
C ASN A 187 -45.07 -2.06 -7.76
N PHE A 188 -44.21 -2.45 -8.71
CA PHE A 188 -44.60 -2.58 -10.12
C PHE A 188 -45.60 -3.72 -10.34
N SER A 189 -45.39 -4.86 -9.68
CA SER A 189 -46.32 -5.99 -9.72
C SER A 189 -47.69 -5.61 -9.19
N ALA A 190 -47.74 -4.95 -8.03
CA ALA A 190 -48.98 -4.48 -7.42
C ALA A 190 -49.69 -3.41 -8.29
N SER A 191 -48.93 -2.47 -8.88
CA SER A 191 -49.48 -1.47 -9.80
C SER A 191 -50.04 -2.11 -11.07
N ARG A 192 -49.32 -3.08 -11.64
CA ARG A 192 -49.78 -3.85 -12.80
C ARG A 192 -51.03 -4.66 -12.50
N SER A 193 -51.11 -5.32 -11.34
CA SER A 193 -52.31 -6.04 -10.91
C SER A 193 -53.51 -5.11 -10.85
N ARG A 194 -53.37 -3.92 -10.24
CA ARG A 194 -54.47 -2.93 -10.18
C ARG A 194 -54.93 -2.44 -11.54
N ILE A 195 -54.00 -2.21 -12.48
CA ILE A 195 -54.34 -1.83 -13.85
C ILE A 195 -55.08 -2.97 -14.54
N GLN A 196 -54.53 -4.19 -14.47
CA GLN A 196 -55.16 -5.36 -15.08
C GLN A 196 -56.55 -5.64 -14.50
N ASP A 197 -56.71 -5.60 -13.19
CA ASP A 197 -57.98 -5.83 -12.50
C ASP A 197 -59.01 -4.76 -12.87
N ALA A 198 -58.60 -3.48 -13.00
CA ALA A 198 -59.48 -2.40 -13.44
C ALA A 198 -59.89 -2.56 -14.91
N ASP A 199 -58.95 -2.92 -15.78
CA ASP A 199 -59.21 -3.18 -17.20
C ASP A 199 -60.17 -4.37 -17.36
N PHE A 200 -59.92 -5.48 -16.65
CA PHE A 200 -60.80 -6.65 -16.62
C PHE A 200 -62.20 -6.30 -16.10
N ALA A 201 -62.30 -5.51 -15.03
CA ALA A 201 -63.59 -5.08 -14.51
C ALA A 201 -64.36 -4.23 -15.53
N SER A 202 -63.68 -3.33 -16.24
CA SER A 202 -64.29 -2.47 -17.26
C SER A 202 -64.78 -3.26 -18.48
N GLU A 203 -63.97 -4.20 -18.98
CA GLU A 203 -64.31 -5.07 -20.11
C GLU A 203 -65.46 -6.02 -19.74
N THR A 204 -65.42 -6.61 -18.55
CA THR A 204 -66.49 -7.50 -18.06
C THR A 204 -67.81 -6.76 -17.90
N ALA A 205 -67.78 -5.50 -17.43
CA ALA A 205 -68.97 -4.66 -17.35
C ALA A 205 -69.52 -4.30 -18.74
N ALA A 206 -68.64 -4.00 -19.70
CA ALA A 206 -69.02 -3.75 -21.09
C ALA A 206 -69.63 -4.99 -21.75
N LEU A 207 -69.02 -6.16 -21.58
CA LEU A 207 -69.52 -7.46 -22.04
C LEU A 207 -70.89 -7.77 -21.43
N SER A 208 -71.03 -7.61 -20.10
CA SER A 208 -72.30 -7.84 -19.40
C SER A 208 -73.39 -6.88 -19.90
N ARG A 209 -73.07 -5.60 -20.10
CA ARG A 209 -73.99 -4.62 -20.68
C ARG A 209 -74.40 -5.02 -22.10
N ALA A 210 -73.46 -5.45 -22.94
CA ALA A 210 -73.75 -5.91 -24.29
C ALA A 210 -74.67 -7.14 -24.30
N GLN A 211 -74.44 -8.11 -23.42
CA GLN A 211 -75.28 -9.30 -23.27
C GLN A 211 -76.71 -8.94 -22.79
N ILE A 212 -76.84 -8.05 -21.80
CA ILE A 212 -78.15 -7.57 -21.32
C ILE A 212 -78.89 -6.82 -22.44
N LEU A 213 -78.21 -5.96 -23.19
CA LEU A 213 -78.81 -5.25 -24.33
C LEU A 213 -79.24 -6.22 -25.44
N GLN A 214 -78.47 -7.27 -25.71
CA GLN A 214 -78.86 -8.31 -26.67
C GLN A 214 -80.10 -9.07 -26.20
N GLN A 215 -80.15 -9.50 -24.93
CA GLN A 215 -81.32 -10.18 -24.36
C GLN A 215 -82.56 -9.28 -24.33
N ALA A 216 -82.40 -8.03 -23.90
CA ALA A 216 -83.47 -7.03 -23.90
C ALA A 216 -83.93 -6.69 -25.31
N GLY A 217 -83.03 -6.61 -26.29
CA GLY A 217 -83.35 -6.40 -27.70
C GLY A 217 -84.18 -7.56 -28.27
N VAL A 218 -83.81 -8.81 -27.98
CA VAL A 218 -84.59 -9.99 -28.37
C VAL A 218 -85.96 -10.01 -27.70
N ALA A 219 -86.04 -9.70 -26.40
CA ALA A 219 -87.31 -9.64 -25.67
C ALA A 219 -88.21 -8.49 -26.15
N MET A 220 -87.64 -7.32 -26.44
CA MET A 220 -88.35 -6.17 -27.00
C MET A 220 -88.85 -6.45 -28.40
N VAL A 221 -88.06 -7.11 -29.26
CA VAL A 221 -88.50 -7.56 -30.59
C VAL A 221 -89.60 -8.61 -30.47
N ALA A 222 -89.50 -9.55 -29.53
CA ALA A 222 -90.54 -10.53 -29.28
C ALA A 222 -91.85 -9.87 -28.80
N GLN A 223 -91.77 -8.88 -27.91
CA GLN A 223 -92.92 -8.11 -27.43
C GLN A 223 -93.51 -7.21 -28.52
N ALA A 224 -92.67 -6.55 -29.32
CA ALA A 224 -93.12 -5.73 -30.44
C ALA A 224 -93.78 -6.57 -31.55
N ASN A 225 -93.40 -7.83 -31.71
CA ASN A 225 -94.04 -8.76 -32.65
C ASN A 225 -95.35 -9.37 -32.11
N SER A 226 -95.54 -9.45 -30.79
CA SER A 226 -96.77 -9.98 -30.18
C SER A 226 -97.87 -8.92 -30.03
N ILE A 227 -97.52 -7.64 -29.88
CA ILE A 227 -98.49 -6.53 -29.80
C ILE A 227 -99.42 -6.44 -31.02
N PRO A 228 -98.95 -6.52 -32.29
CA PRO A 228 -99.80 -6.50 -33.47
C PRO A 228 -100.82 -7.63 -33.51
N GLN A 229 -100.46 -8.82 -33.00
CA GLN A 229 -101.40 -9.96 -32.94
C GLN A 229 -102.53 -9.72 -31.94
N GLY A 230 -102.25 -9.04 -30.83
CA GLY A 230 -103.28 -8.60 -29.87
C GLY A 230 -104.24 -7.56 -30.47
N VAL A 231 -103.72 -6.63 -31.27
CA VAL A 231 -104.54 -5.59 -31.94
C VAL A 231 -105.43 -6.19 -33.03
N LEU A 232 -104.96 -7.20 -33.76
CA LEU A 232 -105.77 -7.93 -34.74
C LEU A 232 -106.91 -8.76 -34.12
N ALA A 233 -106.80 -9.13 -32.84
CA ALA A 233 -107.88 -9.78 -32.10
C ALA A 233 -108.96 -8.78 -31.61
N LEU A 234 -108.65 -7.48 -31.53
CA LEU A 234 -109.58 -6.41 -31.17
C LEU A 234 -110.32 -5.79 -32.37
N LEU A 235 -109.93 -6.14 -33.60
CA LEU A 235 -110.54 -5.67 -34.85
C LEU A 235 -111.39 -6.74 -35.56
N GLN A 236 -111.64 -7.88 -34.91
CA GLN A 236 -112.54 -8.95 -35.38
C GLN A 236 -113.82 -9.01 -34.54
#